data_AF-A0AAD9J1E0-F1
#
_entry.id   AF-A0AAD9J1E0-F1
#
_cell.length_a   1.000
_cell.length_b   1.000
_cell.length_c   1.000
_cell.angle_alpha   90.00
_cell.angle_beta   90.00
_cell.angle_gamma   90.00
#
_symmetry.space_group_name_H-M   'P 1'
#
loop_
_entity.id
_entity.type
_entity.pdbx_description
1 polymer ?
#
loop_
_entity_poly.entity_id
_entity_poly.type
_entity_poly.pdbx_seq_one_letter_code
_entity_poly.pdbx_strand_id
1 'polypeptide(L)' 'MRILNDFRSVHRFTSKTSLKQNNAFHLVFFTRNGKTVGQREVSIPRGGFFPTVGMLSSDEKVRADLRPLTG' A
#
# COMPACT_ATOMS: atom_id res chain seq x y z
N MET A 1 -20.48 10.48 -9.46
CA MET A 1 -19.44 9.52 -9.02
C MET A 1 -18.65 10.19 -7.89
N ARG A 2 -18.82 9.75 -6.63
CA ARG A 2 -18.11 10.34 -5.48
C ARG A 2 -16.98 9.40 -5.09
N ILE A 3 -15.74 9.83 -5.31
CA ILE A 3 -14.56 9.16 -4.76
C ILE A 3 -14.57 9.47 -3.26
N LEU A 4 -14.88 8.47 -2.43
CA LEU A 4 -14.80 8.58 -0.98
C LEU A 4 -13.31 8.57 -0.58
N ASN A 5 -12.73 9.77 -0.49
CA ASN A 5 -11.48 10.01 0.24
C ASN A 5 -11.77 10.06 1.74
N ASP A 6 -12.09 8.92 2.35
CA ASP A 6 -12.08 8.84 3.80
C ASP A 6 -11.35 7.59 4.31
N PHE A 7 -10.03 7.73 4.41
CA PHE A 7 -9.15 6.77 5.07
C PHE A 7 -9.47 6.59 6.57
N ARG A 8 -10.36 7.40 7.16
CA ARG A 8 -10.74 7.27 8.58
C ARG A 8 -11.80 6.19 8.84
N SER A 9 -12.49 5.71 7.81
CA SER A 9 -13.58 4.73 7.98
C SER A 9 -13.11 3.27 8.13
N VAL A 10 -11.89 2.95 7.68
CA VAL A 10 -11.32 1.58 7.73
C VAL A 10 -11.02 1.13 9.18
N HIS A 11 -10.97 2.06 10.14
CA HIS A 11 -10.72 1.74 11.54
C HIS A 11 -11.90 1.11 12.30
N ARG A 12 -13.11 1.03 11.71
CA ARG A 12 -14.31 0.57 12.44
C ARG A 12 -14.69 -0.90 12.19
N PHE A 13 -14.05 -1.58 11.23
CA PHE A 13 -14.37 -2.97 10.91
C PHE A 13 -13.12 -3.83 10.71
N THR A 14 -12.37 -4.10 11.79
CA THR A 14 -11.62 -5.36 11.87
C THR A 14 -11.83 -6.00 13.24
N SER A 15 -12.38 -7.20 13.19
CA SER A 15 -12.81 -8.03 14.30
C SER A 15 -11.65 -8.47 15.19
N LYS A 16 -11.96 -8.60 16.48
CA LYS A 16 -11.20 -9.29 17.52
C LYS A 16 -10.66 -10.66 17.04
N THR A 17 -9.40 -10.72 16.61
CA THR A 17 -8.51 -11.91 16.65
C THR A 17 -7.13 -11.52 16.10
N SER A 18 -6.35 -10.77 16.87
CA SER A 18 -4.94 -10.54 16.55
C SER A 18 -4.11 -11.65 17.21
N LEU A 19 -3.80 -12.69 16.42
CA LEU A 19 -2.69 -13.59 16.72
C LEU A 19 -1.43 -12.73 16.75
N LYS A 20 -0.59 -12.90 17.79
CA LYS A 20 0.70 -12.21 17.99
C LYS A 20 1.48 -12.14 16.67
N GLN A 21 1.36 -11.02 15.94
CA GLN A 21 2.36 -10.64 14.96
C GLN A 21 3.56 -10.20 15.79
N ASN A 22 4.73 -10.80 15.53
CA ASN A 22 5.98 -10.17 15.94
C ASN A 22 5.91 -8.73 15.44
N ASN A 23 6.02 -7.76 16.34
CA ASN A 23 5.72 -6.35 16.10
C ASN A 23 6.80 -5.66 15.23
N ALA A 24 7.33 -6.38 14.25
CA ALA A 24 8.35 -5.93 13.32
C ALA A 24 7.70 -4.92 12.38
N PHE A 25 8.17 -3.68 12.48
CA PHE A 25 7.88 -2.67 11.48
C PHE A 25 8.70 -2.94 10.23
N HIS A 26 8.08 -2.79 9.08
CA HIS A 26 8.70 -2.94 7.77
C HIS A 26 8.88 -1.58 7.13
N LEU A 27 10.03 -1.38 6.48
CA LEU A 27 10.33 -0.16 5.76
C LEU A 27 9.71 -0.21 4.37
N VAL A 28 8.82 0.74 4.08
CA VAL A 28 8.37 1.06 2.72
C VAL A 28 9.13 2.28 2.24
N PHE A 29 9.68 2.24 1.03
CA PHE A 29 10.41 3.37 0.45
C PHE A 29 9.90 3.70 -0.95
N PHE A 30 10.09 4.96 -1.34
CA PHE A 30 9.68 5.48 -2.63
C PHE A 30 10.91 5.91 -3.41
N THR A 31 10.93 5.62 -4.69
CA THR A 31 11.98 6.06 -5.60
C THR A 31 11.42 6.94 -6.71
N ARG A 32 12.25 7.85 -7.21
CA ARG A 32 12.00 8.62 -8.43
C ARG A 32 13.26 8.52 -9.29
N ASN A 33 13.13 7.99 -10.50
CA ASN A 33 14.25 7.75 -11.42
C ASN A 33 15.42 7.00 -10.76
N GLY A 34 15.10 5.93 -10.01
CA GLY A 34 16.08 5.07 -9.36
C GLY A 34 16.68 5.59 -8.04
N LYS A 35 16.30 6.79 -7.58
CA LYS A 35 16.81 7.38 -6.32
C LYS A 35 15.72 7.41 -5.24
N THR A 36 16.06 7.06 -4.00
CA THR A 36 15.12 7.12 -2.86
C THR A 36 14.73 8.57 -2.57
N VAL A 37 13.42 8.83 -2.47
CA VAL A 37 12.85 10.15 -2.16
C VAL A 37 12.09 10.18 -0.84
N GLY A 38 11.83 9.02 -0.22
CA GLY A 38 11.16 8.95 1.07
C GLY A 38 11.01 7.51 1.57
N GLN A 39 10.75 7.37 2.86
CA GLN A 39 10.57 6.08 3.51
C GLN A 39 9.61 6.17 4.71
N ARG A 40 8.99 5.05 5.08
CA ARG A 40 8.04 4.94 6.19
C ARG A 40 8.07 3.55 6.80
N GLU A 41 8.12 3.50 8.13
CA GLU A 41 7.91 2.28 8.90
C GLU A 41 6.41 1.98 9.05
N VAL A 42 6.02 0.76 8.71
CA VAL A 42 4.62 0.30 8.76
C VAL A 42 4.53 -1.11 9.31
N SER A 43 3.47 -1.42 10.05
CA SER A 43 3.12 -2.80 10.36
C SER A 43 2.53 -3.49 9.12
N ILE A 44 2.86 -4.76 8.92
CA ILE A 44 2.30 -5.54 7.81
C ILE A 44 0.93 -6.11 8.21
N PRO A 45 -0.15 -5.80 7.48
CA PRO A 45 -1.45 -6.41 7.72
C PRO A 45 -1.41 -7.92 7.41
N ARG A 46 -2.31 -8.69 8.02
CA ARG A 46 -2.47 -10.11 7.69
C ARG A 46 -2.77 -10.26 6.20
N GLY A 47 -1.91 -10.96 5.46
CA GLY A 47 -2.01 -11.13 4.00
C GLY A 47 -1.07 -10.23 3.18
N GLY A 48 -0.37 -9.29 3.81
CA GLY A 48 0.63 -8.47 3.13
C GLY A 48 0.05 -7.25 2.38
N PHE A 49 0.92 -6.57 1.63
CA PHE A 49 0.54 -5.44 0.78
C PHE A 49 0.35 -5.90 -0.67
N PHE A 50 -0.57 -5.25 -1.37
CA PHE A 50 -0.81 -5.44 -2.80
C PHE A 50 -0.38 -4.19 -3.58
N PRO A 51 0.35 -4.34 -4.70
CA PRO A 51 0.64 -3.20 -5.58
C PRO A 51 -0.67 -2.54 -6.04
N THR A 52 -0.77 -1.21 -5.89
CA THR A 52 -1.96 -0.44 -6.28
C THR A 52 -1.54 0.82 -7.01
N VAL A 53 -2.25 1.16 -8.08
CA VAL A 53 -2.08 2.43 -8.79
C VAL A 53 -3.40 3.19 -8.77
N GLY A 54 -3.38 4.42 -8.25
CA GLY A 54 -4.51 5.34 -8.30
C GLY A 54 -4.33 6.31 -9.47
N MET A 55 -5.36 6.44 -10.31
CA MET A 55 -5.46 7.45 -11.36
C MET A 55 -6.55 8.45 -10.99
N LEU A 56 -6.34 9.73 -11.28
CA LEU A 56 -7.28 10.81 -10.90
C LEU A 56 -8.12 11.29 -12.08
N SER A 57 -7.54 11.32 -13.27
CA SER A 57 -8.19 11.86 -14.46
C SER A 57 -8.34 10.82 -15.56
N SER A 58 -9.22 11.13 -16.53
CA SER A 58 -9.31 10.35 -17.75
C SER A 58 -8.04 10.52 -18.58
N ASP A 59 -7.66 9.48 -19.32
CA ASP A 59 -6.48 9.46 -20.21
C ASP A 59 -5.10 9.42 -19.55
N GLU A 60 -5.01 9.42 -18.21
CA GLU A 60 -3.77 9.05 -17.52
C GLU A 60 -3.33 7.64 -17.91
N LYS A 61 -2.04 7.47 -18.23
CA LYS A 61 -1.45 6.19 -18.61
C LYS A 61 -0.18 5.95 -17.81
N VAL A 62 -0.07 4.75 -17.27
CA VAL A 62 1.07 4.29 -16.47
C VAL A 62 1.43 2.87 -16.89
N ARG A 63 2.73 2.55 -16.83
CA ARG A 63 3.23 1.19 -17.03
C ARG A 63 3.76 0.68 -15.71
N ALA A 64 3.20 -0.42 -15.22
CA ALA A 64 3.72 -1.12 -14.06
C ALA A 64 4.71 -2.20 -14.51
N ASP A 65 5.92 -2.16 -13.98
CA ASP A 65 6.85 -3.29 -14.02
C ASP A 65 6.80 -3.99 -12.67
N LEU A 66 6.24 -5.20 -12.66
CA LEU A 66 6.05 -5.98 -11.43
C LEU A 66 7.07 -7.11 -11.31
N ARG A 67 8.03 -7.30 -12.22
CA ARG A 67 8.94 -8.44 -12.16
C ARG A 67 9.83 -8.40 -10.91
N PRO A 68 10.09 -9.52 -10.22
CA PRO A 68 9.67 -10.90 -10.52
C PRO A 68 8.39 -11.32 -9.78
N LEU A 69 7.43 -10.42 -9.54
CA LEU A 69 6.12 -10.79 -8.95
C LEU A 69 5.28 -11.69 -9.86
N THR A 70 5.79 -12.04 -11.05
CA THR A 70 5.35 -13.21 -11.82
C THR A 70 6.04 -14.44 -11.23
N GLY A 71 5.32 -15.19 -10.40
CA GLY A 71 5.56 -16.63 -10.29
C GLY A 71 5.35 -17.31 -11.63
#